data_AF-A0A2V8HT29-F1
#
_entry.id   AF-A0A2V8HT29-F1
#
_cell.length_a   1.000
_cell.length_b   1.000
_cell.length_c   1.000
_cell.angle_alpha   90.00
_cell.angle_beta   90.00
_cell.angle_gamma   90.00
#
_symmetry.space_group_name_H-M   'P 1'
#
loop_
_entity.id
_entity.type
_entity.pdbx_description
1 polymer ?
#
loop_
_entity_poly.entity_id
_entity_poly.type
_entity_poly.pdbx_seq_one_letter_code
_entity_poly.pdbx_strand_id
1 'polypeptide(L)'
;MPNPNAIVSTVQRIEPPLDRSPAELLRSGRGISIELEAGRRVRLDPADPRSVGYAQILNGLHEQRRPVYVEVDPNTLAPTRLLIPYVSRIVRLHQIDEGIGVELEMSHAGHVLRRGTVDFDEIEKQLRQALRTGASVALTEDDAHNIIDVRSFTPAPDEPLPPFPKPGFPEPRAWPWRWLRYLWYWCWWPWWWFRCISATKAQQVFNAMNATSCNPLTVPPPCIPFMYPDDGCWGRAHEMCRLMINMQLSPRKVWINGSGFLSLKVDTKNNPSCQVRWNWHVAPTLCVRGPWFFRCGEVVIDPSLFTAPVTKATWKAKQSDPAATLTDTDATVFIDSTSDPTFTSQNAVLATYRLQLQNRSIQFGPPPYANCP
;
A
#
# COMPACT_ATOMS: atom_id res chain seq x y z
N MET A 1 -23.95 16.85 10.16
CA MET A 1 -22.50 16.67 9.90
C MET A 1 -22.16 15.30 10.43
N PRO A 2 -21.56 14.42 9.62
CA PRO A 2 -21.15 13.11 10.10
C PRO A 2 -20.18 13.26 11.27
N ASN A 3 -20.49 12.62 12.40
CA ASN A 3 -19.81 12.71 13.70
C ASN A 3 -19.30 14.13 14.10
N PRO A 4 -20.02 14.90 14.95
CA PRO A 4 -19.63 16.28 15.30
C PRO A 4 -18.29 16.36 16.08
N ASN A 5 -17.84 15.26 16.67
CA ASN A 5 -16.56 15.19 17.39
C ASN A 5 -15.39 14.79 16.47
N ALA A 6 -15.66 14.47 15.20
CA ALA A 6 -14.66 14.09 14.23
C ALA A 6 -14.09 15.29 13.48
N ILE A 7 -12.77 15.44 13.58
CA ILE A 7 -11.99 16.43 12.86
C ILE A 7 -11.33 15.73 11.68
N VAL A 8 -11.75 16.11 10.46
CA VAL A 8 -11.01 15.78 9.23
C VAL A 8 -10.35 17.04 8.72
N SER A 9 -9.03 17.02 8.63
CA SER A 9 -8.23 18.21 8.35
C SER A 9 -6.80 17.86 7.96
N THR A 10 -6.09 18.77 7.28
CA THR A 10 -4.62 18.70 7.21
C THR A 10 -3.98 19.16 8.53
N VAL A 11 -2.77 18.68 8.79
CA VAL A 11 -1.93 19.14 9.92
C VAL A 11 -1.21 20.41 9.47
N GLN A 12 -1.41 21.52 10.19
CA GLN A 12 -0.75 22.79 9.89
C GLN A 12 0.59 22.94 10.61
N ARG A 13 0.64 22.55 11.88
CA ARG A 13 1.83 22.72 12.72
C ARG A 13 1.91 21.68 13.81
N ILE A 14 3.13 21.27 14.15
CA ILE A 14 3.44 20.41 15.29
C ILE A 14 4.35 21.19 16.23
N GLU A 15 3.97 21.25 17.52
CA GLU A 15 4.69 21.97 18.57
C GLU A 15 5.02 21.04 19.75
N PRO A 16 6.29 20.92 20.16
CA PRO A 16 7.47 21.45 19.47
C PRO A 16 7.70 20.76 18.11
N PRO A 17 8.45 21.39 17.18
CA PRO A 17 8.88 20.71 15.95
C PRO A 17 9.56 19.38 16.29
N LEU A 18 9.34 18.36 15.45
CA LEU A 18 9.91 17.02 15.65
C LEU A 18 11.35 16.95 15.12
N ASP A 19 12.21 17.85 15.58
CA ASP A 19 13.65 17.87 15.29
C ASP A 19 14.41 16.75 16.04
N ARG A 20 13.76 16.15 17.04
CA ARG A 20 14.23 15.01 17.85
C ARG A 20 13.16 13.93 17.87
N SER A 21 13.48 12.75 18.39
CA SER A 21 12.52 11.65 18.39
C SER A 21 11.28 12.02 19.23
N PRO A 22 10.05 11.71 18.78
CA PRO A 22 8.83 12.01 19.55
C PRO A 22 8.85 11.41 20.97
N ALA A 23 9.54 10.27 21.14
CA ALA A 23 9.73 9.64 22.44
C ALA A 23 10.55 10.51 23.41
N GLU A 24 11.60 11.20 22.94
CA GLU A 24 12.37 12.13 23.77
C GLU A 24 11.56 13.35 24.16
N LEU A 25 10.79 13.91 23.21
CA LEU A 25 9.96 15.08 23.45
C LEU A 25 8.86 14.78 24.48
N LEU A 26 8.16 13.65 24.36
CA LEU A 26 7.13 13.24 25.31
C LEU A 26 7.70 12.95 26.71
N ARG A 27 8.90 12.34 26.81
CA ARG A 27 9.57 12.13 28.10
C ARG A 27 9.95 13.42 28.83
N SER A 28 10.11 14.53 28.10
CA SER A 28 10.42 15.84 28.71
C SER A 28 9.24 16.45 29.48
N GLY A 29 8.08 15.79 29.49
CA GLY A 29 6.85 16.24 30.17
C GLY A 29 6.09 17.34 29.42
N ARG A 30 6.70 17.94 28.39
CA ARG A 30 6.04 18.86 27.47
C ARG A 30 5.34 18.02 26.39
N GLY A 31 4.06 17.70 26.60
CA GLY A 31 3.26 16.99 25.59
C GLY A 31 3.32 17.65 24.22
N ILE A 32 3.06 16.88 23.15
CA ILE A 32 3.10 17.39 21.77
C ILE A 32 1.71 17.95 21.42
N SER A 33 1.66 19.20 21.00
CA SER A 33 0.44 19.86 20.53
C SER A 33 0.45 19.95 19.01
N ILE A 34 -0.70 19.69 18.40
CA ILE A 34 -0.86 19.61 16.96
C ILE A 34 -1.96 20.57 16.56
N GLU A 35 -1.62 21.51 15.70
CA GLU A 35 -2.56 22.47 15.12
C GLU A 35 -3.04 21.94 13.77
N LEU A 36 -4.36 21.83 13.66
CA LEU A 36 -5.10 21.44 12.48
C LEU A 36 -5.72 22.69 11.85
N GLU A 37 -6.23 22.57 10.62
CA GLU A 37 -6.93 23.66 9.96
C GLU A 37 -8.10 24.20 10.78
N ALA A 38 -8.36 25.50 10.57
CA ALA A 38 -9.33 26.30 11.30
C ALA A 38 -9.00 26.46 12.81
N GLY A 39 -7.72 26.36 13.19
CA GLY A 39 -7.24 26.60 14.55
C GLY A 39 -7.60 25.51 15.56
N ARG A 40 -8.03 24.34 15.08
CA ARG A 40 -8.35 23.18 15.93
C ARG A 40 -7.07 22.56 16.47
N ARG A 41 -7.10 22.05 17.71
CA ARG A 41 -5.91 21.52 18.40
C ARG A 41 -6.13 20.12 18.93
N VAL A 42 -5.11 19.29 18.79
CA VAL A 42 -5.00 17.94 19.38
C VAL A 42 -3.78 17.92 20.28
N ARG A 43 -3.90 17.30 21.45
CA ARG A 43 -2.79 17.16 22.40
C ARG A 43 -2.45 15.70 22.62
N LEU A 44 -1.21 15.32 22.38
CA LEU A 44 -0.71 13.98 22.65
C LEU A 44 -0.28 13.87 24.11
N ASP A 45 -0.91 12.94 24.84
CA ASP A 45 -0.62 12.67 26.25
C ASP A 45 0.65 11.83 26.38
N PRO A 46 1.70 12.29 27.09
CA PRO A 46 2.89 11.49 27.38
C PRO A 46 2.62 10.15 28.08
N ALA A 47 1.51 10.03 28.82
CA ALA A 47 1.13 8.79 29.49
C ALA A 47 0.49 7.75 28.55
N ASP A 48 -0.02 8.17 27.39
CA ASP A 48 -0.59 7.25 26.41
C ASP A 48 0.54 6.59 25.58
N PRO A 49 0.70 5.25 25.64
CA PRO A 49 1.75 4.56 24.88
C PRO A 49 1.63 4.75 23.36
N ARG A 50 0.46 5.15 22.84
CA ARG A 50 0.21 5.39 21.41
C ARG A 50 0.75 6.73 20.94
N SER A 51 0.98 7.68 21.84
CA SER A 51 1.34 9.07 21.51
C SER A 51 2.61 9.19 20.67
N VAL A 52 3.63 8.35 20.92
CA VAL A 52 4.86 8.36 20.09
C VAL A 52 4.55 8.02 18.64
N GLY A 53 3.75 6.98 18.42
CA GLY A 53 3.37 6.53 17.08
C GLY A 53 2.42 7.50 16.38
N TYR A 54 1.45 8.06 17.11
CA TYR A 54 0.58 9.12 16.58
C TYR A 54 1.35 10.36 16.16
N ALA A 55 2.36 10.78 16.92
CA ALA A 55 3.22 11.89 16.52
C ALA A 55 3.95 11.61 15.20
N GLN A 56 4.47 10.39 15.01
CA GLN A 56 5.13 9.98 13.77
C GLN A 56 4.16 9.97 12.58
N ILE A 57 2.96 9.45 12.77
CA ILE A 57 1.92 9.43 11.72
C ILE A 57 1.51 10.85 11.34
N LEU A 58 1.24 11.70 12.34
CA LEU A 58 0.79 13.07 12.11
C LEU A 58 1.87 13.90 11.41
N ASN A 59 3.15 13.67 11.73
CA ASN A 59 4.27 14.25 10.98
C ASN A 59 4.33 13.76 9.54
N GLY A 60 4.20 12.45 9.32
CA GLY A 60 4.21 11.88 7.98
C GLY A 60 3.04 12.37 7.11
N LEU A 61 1.86 12.59 7.71
CA LEU A 61 0.72 13.20 7.03
C LEU A 61 0.93 14.70 6.75
N HIS A 62 1.55 15.42 7.69
CA HIS A 62 1.94 16.81 7.50
C HIS A 62 2.90 16.97 6.32
N GLU A 63 3.96 16.17 6.27
CA GLU A 63 4.95 16.17 5.18
C GLU A 63 4.33 15.80 3.82
N GLN A 64 3.36 14.89 3.82
CA GLN A 64 2.62 14.49 2.61
C GLN A 64 1.44 15.44 2.28
N ARG A 65 1.18 16.48 3.10
CA ARG A 65 0.00 17.36 3.00
C ARG A 65 -1.33 16.59 2.89
N ARG A 66 -1.44 15.46 3.57
CA ARG A 66 -2.62 14.58 3.57
C ARG A 66 -3.51 14.87 4.77
N PRO A 67 -4.84 14.69 4.63
CA PRO A 67 -5.74 14.86 5.75
C PRO A 67 -5.56 13.73 6.77
N VAL A 68 -5.95 14.02 8.01
CA VAL A 68 -6.12 13.06 9.08
C VAL A 68 -7.56 13.13 9.58
N TYR A 69 -8.14 12.00 9.94
CA TYR A 69 -9.38 11.93 10.71
C TYR A 69 -9.01 11.68 12.17
N VAL A 70 -9.44 12.57 13.07
CA VAL A 70 -9.20 12.44 14.51
C VAL A 70 -10.50 12.67 15.27
N GLU A 71 -10.83 11.75 16.16
CA GLU A 71 -11.81 11.99 17.21
C GLU A 71 -11.06 12.39 18.48
N VAL A 72 -11.55 13.43 19.17
CA VAL A 72 -10.91 13.99 20.36
C VAL A 72 -11.82 13.90 21.57
N ASP A 73 -11.23 13.64 22.73
CA ASP A 73 -11.92 13.83 24.01
C ASP A 73 -12.10 15.34 24.25
N PRO A 74 -13.34 15.81 24.52
CA PRO A 74 -13.64 17.23 24.58
C PRO A 74 -13.01 17.94 25.79
N ASN A 75 -12.61 17.22 26.83
CA ASN A 75 -12.05 17.80 28.06
C ASN A 75 -10.52 17.88 28.00
N THR A 76 -9.88 16.86 27.44
CA THR A 76 -8.42 16.70 27.44
C THR A 76 -7.77 17.07 26.10
N LEU A 77 -8.57 17.14 25.03
CA LEU A 77 -8.12 17.25 23.63
C LEU A 77 -7.22 16.09 23.18
N ALA A 78 -7.23 14.98 23.91
CA ALA A 78 -6.48 13.78 23.57
C ALA A 78 -7.18 13.03 22.42
N PRO A 79 -6.44 12.49 21.45
CA PRO A 79 -7.02 11.71 20.38
C PRO A 79 -7.54 10.37 20.91
N THR A 80 -8.84 10.14 20.78
CA THR A 80 -9.47 8.84 21.12
C THR A 80 -9.36 7.88 19.94
N ARG A 81 -9.43 8.41 18.70
CA ARG A 81 -9.30 7.66 17.45
C ARG A 81 -8.53 8.48 16.42
N LEU A 82 -7.61 7.83 15.71
CA LEU A 82 -6.88 8.41 14.59
C LEU A 82 -7.01 7.49 13.38
N LEU A 83 -7.46 8.02 12.25
CA LEU A 83 -7.57 7.31 10.98
C LEU A 83 -6.96 8.14 9.87
N ILE A 84 -6.52 7.46 8.82
CA ILE A 84 -5.91 8.09 7.65
C ILE A 84 -6.90 7.95 6.49
N PRO A 85 -7.55 9.04 6.07
CA PRO A 85 -8.47 9.01 4.94
C PRO A 85 -7.75 8.66 3.63
N TYR A 86 -8.48 8.01 2.73
CA TYR A 86 -8.13 7.89 1.33
C TYR A 86 -8.46 9.21 0.64
N VAL A 87 -7.49 9.75 -0.09
CA VAL A 87 -7.72 10.92 -0.93
C VAL A 87 -7.77 10.43 -2.35
N SER A 88 -8.97 10.33 -2.90
CA SER A 88 -9.19 9.76 -4.24
C SER A 88 -10.50 10.26 -4.84
N ARG A 89 -10.76 9.90 -6.09
CA ARG A 89 -12.06 10.10 -6.77
C ARG A 89 -12.89 8.82 -6.69
N ILE A 90 -14.21 9.00 -6.70
CA ILE A 90 -15.15 7.88 -6.80
C ILE A 90 -15.30 7.51 -8.28
N VAL A 91 -14.99 6.27 -8.64
CA VAL A 91 -15.11 5.77 -10.02
C VAL A 91 -16.47 5.12 -10.24
N ARG A 92 -16.96 4.38 -9.23
CA ARG A 92 -18.21 3.63 -9.34
C ARG A 92 -18.85 3.39 -7.98
N LEU A 93 -20.18 3.26 -7.99
CA LEU A 93 -20.98 2.81 -6.85
C LEU A 93 -21.70 1.52 -7.23
N HIS A 94 -21.61 0.52 -6.37
CA HIS A 94 -22.26 -0.78 -6.50
C HIS A 94 -23.37 -0.90 -5.46
N GLN A 95 -24.57 -1.27 -5.89
CA GLN A 95 -25.61 -1.68 -4.96
C GLN A 95 -25.31 -3.11 -4.51
N ILE A 96 -25.16 -3.30 -3.21
CA ILE A 96 -24.95 -4.60 -2.57
C ILE A 96 -25.98 -4.79 -1.46
N ASP A 97 -26.19 -6.03 -1.02
CA ASP A 97 -27.24 -6.33 -0.03
C ASP A 97 -27.05 -5.51 1.25
N GLU A 98 -25.81 -5.41 1.70
CA GLU A 98 -25.41 -4.82 2.98
C GLU A 98 -25.24 -3.28 2.93
N GLY A 99 -25.43 -2.66 1.75
CA GLY A 99 -25.28 -1.22 1.56
C GLY A 99 -24.76 -0.83 0.17
N ILE A 100 -23.74 0.02 0.13
CA ILE A 100 -23.17 0.55 -1.11
C ILE A 100 -21.68 0.23 -1.15
N GLY A 101 -21.28 -0.53 -2.17
CA GLY A 101 -19.88 -0.71 -2.52
C GLY A 101 -19.35 0.52 -3.27
N VAL A 102 -18.15 0.97 -2.91
CA VAL A 102 -17.53 2.17 -3.48
C VAL A 102 -16.19 1.77 -4.10
N GLU A 103 -16.03 2.08 -5.38
CA GLU A 103 -14.78 1.90 -6.11
C GLU A 103 -14.04 3.24 -6.20
N LEU A 104 -12.81 3.28 -5.70
CA LEU A 104 -11.95 4.45 -5.73
C LEU A 104 -10.95 4.40 -6.90
N GLU A 105 -10.61 5.58 -7.42
CA GLU A 105 -9.51 5.72 -8.38
C GLU A 105 -8.20 5.26 -7.73
N MET A 106 -7.46 4.40 -8.43
CA MET A 106 -6.20 3.82 -7.96
C MET A 106 -6.31 3.17 -6.57
N SER A 107 -7.34 2.35 -6.35
CA SER A 107 -7.43 1.45 -5.20
C SER A 107 -7.91 0.08 -5.65
N HIS A 108 -7.32 -0.96 -5.09
CA HIS A 108 -7.81 -2.33 -5.29
C HIS A 108 -8.71 -2.82 -4.17
N ALA A 109 -8.76 -2.08 -3.06
CA ALA A 109 -9.53 -2.40 -1.87
C ALA A 109 -11.04 -2.30 -2.11
N GLY A 110 -11.79 -2.95 -1.23
CA GLY A 110 -13.23 -2.83 -1.17
C GLY A 110 -13.71 -1.91 -0.10
N HIS A 111 -14.27 -0.77 -0.49
CA HIS A 111 -14.85 0.19 0.43
C HIS A 111 -16.36 0.02 0.48
N VAL A 112 -16.95 -0.04 1.68
CA VAL A 112 -18.38 -0.31 1.83
C VAL A 112 -19.04 0.70 2.77
N LEU A 113 -20.05 1.42 2.29
CA LEU A 113 -20.97 2.15 3.14
C LEU A 113 -22.10 1.21 3.57
N ARG A 114 -22.14 0.84 4.85
CA ARG A 114 -23.12 -0.10 5.42
C ARG A 114 -24.45 0.60 5.70
N ARG A 115 -25.58 -0.05 5.42
CA ARG A 115 -26.94 0.51 5.71
C ARG A 115 -27.14 0.94 7.17
N GLY A 116 -26.44 0.31 8.10
CA GLY A 116 -26.53 0.62 9.53
C GLY A 116 -25.66 1.80 10.00
N THR A 117 -24.90 2.45 9.12
CA THR A 117 -24.09 3.62 9.48
C THR A 117 -24.99 4.78 9.90
N VAL A 118 -24.70 5.42 11.05
CA VAL A 118 -25.55 6.49 11.63
C VAL A 118 -25.85 7.63 10.65
N ASP A 119 -24.88 7.99 9.81
CA ASP A 119 -24.99 9.07 8.82
C ASP A 119 -25.12 8.53 7.38
N PHE A 120 -25.69 7.34 7.19
CA PHE A 120 -25.76 6.65 5.89
C PHE A 120 -26.27 7.54 4.75
N ASP A 121 -27.44 8.15 4.90
CA ASP A 121 -28.09 8.93 3.84
C ASP A 121 -27.26 10.15 3.42
N GLU A 122 -26.60 10.81 4.37
CA GLU A 122 -25.77 11.99 4.10
C GLU A 122 -24.46 11.57 3.42
N ILE A 123 -23.81 10.51 3.88
CA ILE A 123 -22.59 9.98 3.24
C ILE A 123 -22.92 9.47 1.83
N GLU A 124 -24.03 8.75 1.64
CA GLU A 124 -24.48 8.30 0.32
C GLU A 124 -24.67 9.48 -0.64
N LYS A 125 -25.34 10.55 -0.18
CA LYS A 125 -25.56 11.75 -0.97
C LYS A 125 -24.24 12.39 -1.41
N GLN A 126 -23.25 12.46 -0.51
CA GLN A 126 -21.92 13.01 -0.80
C GLN A 126 -21.15 12.13 -1.78
N LEU A 127 -21.18 10.81 -1.62
CA LEU A 127 -20.57 9.85 -2.57
C LEU A 127 -21.16 10.00 -3.96
N ARG A 128 -22.50 10.07 -4.06
CA ARG A 128 -23.19 10.26 -5.36
C ARG A 128 -22.87 11.63 -5.97
N GLN A 129 -22.74 12.67 -5.16
CA GLN A 129 -22.31 13.99 -5.63
C GLN A 129 -20.89 13.95 -6.17
N ALA A 130 -19.94 13.38 -5.43
CA ALA A 130 -18.54 13.26 -5.84
C ALA A 130 -18.40 12.44 -7.13
N LEU A 131 -19.15 11.35 -7.27
CA LEU A 131 -19.20 10.56 -8.50
C LEU A 131 -19.70 11.40 -9.70
N ARG A 132 -20.77 12.19 -9.51
CA ARG A 132 -21.32 13.05 -10.58
C ARG A 132 -20.37 14.17 -11.00
N THR A 133 -19.62 14.74 -10.06
CA THR A 133 -18.75 15.89 -10.33
C THR A 133 -17.31 15.50 -10.68
N GLY A 134 -16.91 14.26 -10.41
CA GLY A 134 -15.51 13.83 -10.50
C GLY A 134 -14.59 14.50 -9.47
N ALA A 135 -15.15 15.11 -8.41
CA ALA A 135 -14.39 15.78 -7.38
C ALA A 135 -13.67 14.77 -6.47
N SER A 136 -12.46 15.12 -6.04
CA SER A 136 -11.72 14.34 -5.05
C SER A 136 -12.37 14.46 -3.68
N VAL A 137 -12.31 13.37 -2.92
CA VAL A 137 -12.82 13.27 -1.55
C VAL A 137 -11.76 12.73 -0.61
N ALA A 138 -11.85 13.13 0.65
CA ALA A 138 -11.26 12.42 1.77
C ALA A 138 -12.29 11.41 2.28
N LEU A 139 -12.09 10.13 1.97
CA LEU A 139 -12.94 9.02 2.42
C LEU A 139 -12.26 8.34 3.60
N THR A 140 -12.96 8.30 4.74
CA THR A 140 -12.47 7.63 5.95
C THR A 140 -13.24 6.34 6.18
N GLU A 141 -12.50 5.28 6.47
CA GLU A 141 -13.04 3.96 6.82
C GLU A 141 -12.40 3.40 8.09
N ASP A 142 -13.05 2.40 8.67
CA ASP A 142 -12.45 1.55 9.70
C ASP A 142 -11.63 0.38 9.09
N ASP A 143 -10.95 -0.41 9.92
CA ASP A 143 -10.14 -1.56 9.47
C ASP A 143 -10.96 -2.74 8.90
N ALA A 144 -12.28 -2.69 8.99
CA ALA A 144 -13.19 -3.61 8.33
C ALA A 144 -13.71 -3.04 6.98
N HIS A 145 -13.12 -1.92 6.53
CA HIS A 145 -13.48 -1.18 5.32
C HIS A 145 -14.92 -0.64 5.30
N ASN A 146 -15.48 -0.38 6.48
CA ASN A 146 -16.74 0.35 6.56
C ASN A 146 -16.47 1.84 6.48
N ILE A 147 -17.10 2.51 5.52
CA ILE A 147 -17.03 3.96 5.35
C ILE A 147 -17.76 4.63 6.52
N ILE A 148 -17.06 5.52 7.22
CA ILE A 148 -17.57 6.24 8.39
C ILE A 148 -17.71 7.75 8.16
N ASP A 149 -16.94 8.33 7.24
CA ASP A 149 -16.98 9.77 6.94
C ASP A 149 -16.46 10.01 5.51
N VAL A 150 -17.07 10.95 4.81
CA VAL A 150 -16.63 11.40 3.49
C VAL A 150 -16.68 12.93 3.49
N ARG A 151 -15.64 13.58 2.97
CA ARG A 151 -15.63 15.04 2.82
C ARG A 151 -15.00 15.44 1.50
N SER A 152 -15.46 16.55 0.93
CA SER A 152 -14.77 17.16 -0.19
C SER A 152 -13.34 17.52 0.21
N PHE A 153 -12.37 17.20 -0.64
CA PHE A 153 -10.97 17.50 -0.40
C PHE A 153 -10.31 17.91 -1.70
N THR A 154 -9.61 19.05 -1.66
CA THR A 154 -8.83 19.53 -2.79
C THR A 154 -7.35 19.35 -2.44
N PRO A 155 -6.63 18.41 -3.09
CA PRO A 155 -5.20 18.29 -2.92
C PRO A 155 -4.49 19.61 -3.27
N ALA A 156 -3.45 19.96 -2.52
CA ALA A 156 -2.56 21.03 -2.93
C ALA A 156 -1.91 20.67 -4.28
N PRO A 157 -1.60 21.65 -5.16
CA PRO A 157 -0.92 21.38 -6.43
C PRO A 157 0.39 20.59 -6.17
N ASP A 158 0.56 19.48 -6.87
CA ASP A 158 1.57 18.45 -6.59
C ASP A 158 3.00 18.99 -6.55
N GLU A 159 3.68 18.89 -5.39
CA GLU A 159 5.13 18.80 -5.32
C GLU A 159 5.50 17.31 -5.22
N PRO A 160 6.30 16.75 -6.14
CA PRO A 160 6.66 15.35 -6.10
C PRO A 160 7.53 15.05 -4.88
N LEU A 161 7.16 14.04 -4.09
CA LEU A 161 8.02 13.52 -3.03
C LEU A 161 9.38 13.11 -3.63
N PRO A 162 10.51 13.40 -2.95
CA PRO A 162 11.83 13.09 -3.48
C PRO A 162 11.97 11.58 -3.71
N PRO A 163 12.60 11.15 -4.82
CA PRO A 163 12.79 9.73 -5.10
C PRO A 163 13.62 9.06 -4.00
N PHE A 164 13.27 7.83 -3.60
CA PHE A 164 14.11 7.08 -2.66
C PHE A 164 15.56 6.98 -3.17
N PRO A 165 16.57 7.16 -2.28
CA PRO A 165 17.95 6.92 -2.66
C PRO A 165 18.11 5.49 -3.15
N LYS A 166 18.89 5.32 -4.24
CA LYS A 166 19.28 4.00 -4.74
C LYS A 166 20.01 3.25 -3.61
N PRO A 167 19.57 2.06 -3.19
CA PRO A 167 20.36 1.25 -2.27
C PRO A 167 21.73 0.98 -2.90
N GLY A 168 22.80 1.26 -2.16
CA GLY A 168 24.17 0.96 -2.57
C GLY A 168 24.42 -0.54 -2.58
N PHE A 169 24.07 -1.22 -3.66
CA PHE A 169 24.57 -2.55 -3.94
C PHE A 169 25.87 -2.45 -4.74
N PRO A 170 26.85 -3.34 -4.52
CA PRO A 170 28.11 -3.31 -5.23
C PRO A 170 27.86 -3.39 -6.75
N GLU A 171 28.42 -2.44 -7.48
CA GLU A 171 28.33 -2.41 -8.94
C GLU A 171 28.91 -3.71 -9.52
N PRO A 172 28.22 -4.37 -10.45
CA PRO A 172 28.75 -5.54 -11.11
C PRO A 172 29.96 -5.14 -11.96
N ARG A 173 31.12 -5.71 -11.62
CA ARG A 173 32.38 -5.55 -12.38
C ARG A 173 32.12 -5.87 -13.86
N ALA A 174 32.40 -4.89 -14.72
CA ALA A 174 32.31 -5.07 -16.16
C ALA A 174 33.24 -6.20 -16.64
N TRP A 175 32.67 -7.21 -17.29
CA TRP A 175 33.41 -8.36 -17.81
C TRP A 175 34.17 -7.97 -19.09
N PRO A 176 35.51 -8.13 -19.16
CA PRO A 176 36.34 -7.45 -20.16
C PRO A 176 36.36 -8.05 -21.58
N TRP A 177 35.48 -9.00 -21.93
CA TRP A 177 35.58 -9.77 -23.19
C TRP A 177 34.34 -9.66 -24.08
N ARG A 178 33.93 -8.43 -24.40
CA ARG A 178 32.75 -8.13 -25.25
C ARG A 178 32.80 -8.74 -26.66
N TRP A 179 33.98 -9.04 -27.19
CA TRP A 179 34.17 -9.54 -28.57
C TRP A 179 33.96 -11.06 -28.72
N LEU A 180 34.07 -11.85 -27.64
CA LEU A 180 33.72 -13.28 -27.65
C LEU A 180 32.20 -13.52 -27.85
N ARG A 181 31.37 -12.48 -27.69
CA ARG A 181 29.92 -12.53 -27.90
C ARG A 181 29.53 -12.70 -29.37
N TYR A 182 30.42 -12.35 -30.31
CA TYR A 182 30.17 -12.47 -31.76
C TYR A 182 30.44 -13.87 -32.31
N LEU A 183 31.37 -14.63 -31.71
CA LEU A 183 31.66 -16.02 -32.12
C LEU A 183 30.59 -17.04 -31.68
N TRP A 184 29.80 -16.73 -30.65
CA TRP A 184 28.74 -17.62 -30.16
C TRP A 184 27.42 -17.48 -30.93
N TYR A 185 27.22 -16.37 -31.65
CA TYR A 185 25.98 -16.05 -32.39
C TYR A 185 25.70 -16.99 -33.58
N TRP A 186 26.66 -17.83 -33.96
CA TRP A 186 26.59 -18.72 -35.13
C TRP A 186 26.13 -20.15 -34.81
N CYS A 187 26.05 -20.54 -33.53
CA CYS A 187 25.48 -21.82 -33.13
C CYS A 187 24.02 -21.63 -32.75
N TRP A 188 23.14 -22.38 -33.40
CA TRP A 188 21.69 -22.46 -33.24
C TRP A 188 21.33 -23.04 -31.86
N TRP A 189 21.74 -22.36 -30.78
CA TRP A 189 21.57 -22.74 -29.38
C TRP A 189 20.43 -21.91 -28.80
N PRO A 190 19.57 -22.42 -27.90
CA PRO A 190 18.38 -21.71 -27.46
C PRO A 190 18.75 -20.70 -26.38
N TRP A 191 19.23 -19.55 -26.81
CA TRP A 191 19.59 -18.38 -26.00
C TRP A 191 18.47 -17.92 -25.05
N TRP A 192 17.21 -18.22 -25.36
CA TRP A 192 16.06 -17.94 -24.50
C TRP A 192 16.08 -18.76 -23.20
N TRP A 193 16.67 -19.96 -23.19
CA TRP A 193 16.87 -20.77 -21.98
C TRP A 193 17.79 -20.08 -20.96
N PHE A 194 18.80 -19.35 -21.45
CA PHE A 194 19.72 -18.60 -20.60
C PHE A 194 19.11 -17.31 -20.03
N ARG A 195 18.02 -16.79 -20.62
CA ARG A 195 17.32 -15.59 -20.12
C ARG A 195 16.50 -15.83 -18.84
N CYS A 196 16.13 -17.07 -18.56
CA CYS A 196 15.38 -17.43 -17.36
C CYS A 196 16.35 -17.83 -16.23
N ILE A 197 15.98 -17.54 -14.98
CA ILE A 197 16.81 -17.83 -13.80
C ILE A 197 16.57 -19.25 -13.27
N SER A 198 17.44 -19.77 -12.41
CA SER A 198 17.17 -21.05 -11.73
C SER A 198 16.12 -20.90 -10.63
N ALA A 199 15.47 -21.99 -10.24
CA ALA A 199 14.54 -22.00 -9.10
C ALA A 199 15.20 -21.51 -7.80
N THR A 200 16.46 -21.91 -7.55
CA THR A 200 17.25 -21.42 -6.41
C THR A 200 17.45 -19.90 -6.46
N LYS A 201 17.75 -19.33 -7.64
CA LYS A 201 17.88 -17.89 -7.79
C LYS A 201 16.54 -17.18 -7.59
N ALA A 202 15.43 -17.76 -8.05
CA ALA A 202 14.10 -17.23 -7.80
C ALA A 202 13.77 -17.17 -6.31
N GLN A 203 14.12 -18.21 -5.54
CA GLN A 203 13.97 -18.20 -4.08
C GLN A 203 14.86 -17.13 -3.42
N GLN A 204 16.10 -16.96 -3.88
CA GLN A 204 16.98 -15.89 -3.36
C GLN A 204 16.40 -14.50 -3.61
N VAL A 205 15.84 -14.27 -4.81
CA VAL A 205 15.17 -13.01 -5.14
C VAL A 205 13.94 -12.81 -4.27
N PHE A 206 13.13 -13.85 -4.07
CA PHE A 206 11.98 -13.79 -3.16
C PHE A 206 12.41 -13.39 -1.75
N ASN A 207 13.42 -14.06 -1.19
CA ASN A 207 13.93 -13.77 0.15
C ASN A 207 14.46 -12.33 0.23
N ALA A 208 15.12 -11.84 -0.81
CA ALA A 208 15.61 -10.47 -0.87
C ALA A 208 14.47 -9.45 -0.93
N MET A 209 13.38 -9.73 -1.67
CA MET A 209 12.19 -8.86 -1.65
C MET A 209 11.53 -8.89 -0.28
N ASN A 210 11.34 -10.07 0.31
CA ASN A 210 10.74 -10.21 1.64
C ASN A 210 11.56 -9.51 2.73
N ALA A 211 12.89 -9.50 2.61
CA ALA A 211 13.78 -8.78 3.54
C ALA A 211 13.60 -7.26 3.52
N THR A 212 12.92 -6.69 2.51
CA THR A 212 12.54 -5.28 2.48
C THR A 212 11.25 -4.97 3.23
N SER A 213 10.60 -5.97 3.85
CA SER A 213 9.35 -5.78 4.59
C SER A 213 9.47 -4.75 5.71
N CYS A 214 8.45 -3.91 5.86
CA CYS A 214 8.41 -2.90 6.91
C CYS A 214 8.32 -3.51 8.31
N ASN A 215 9.02 -2.91 9.27
CA ASN A 215 8.65 -3.06 10.68
C ASN A 215 7.31 -2.32 10.90
N PRO A 216 6.24 -2.98 11.41
CA PRO A 216 4.92 -2.36 11.48
C PRO A 216 4.83 -1.16 12.43
N LEU A 217 5.71 -1.05 13.42
CA LEU A 217 5.64 0.03 14.44
C LEU A 217 6.49 1.25 14.09
N THR A 218 7.51 1.10 13.25
CA THR A 218 8.45 2.19 12.91
C THR A 218 8.48 2.54 11.43
N VAL A 219 8.04 1.62 10.56
CA VAL A 219 7.87 1.77 9.11
C VAL A 219 8.94 2.64 8.40
N PRO A 220 10.25 2.40 8.63
CA PRO A 220 11.29 3.27 8.13
C PRO A 220 11.37 3.16 6.59
N PRO A 221 11.41 4.29 5.86
CA PRO A 221 11.71 4.24 4.45
C PRO A 221 13.13 3.67 4.23
N PRO A 222 13.40 2.85 3.18
CA PRO A 222 12.54 2.52 2.04
C PRO A 222 11.82 1.15 2.13
N CYS A 223 11.32 0.73 3.30
CA CYS A 223 10.69 -0.59 3.43
C CYS A 223 9.40 -0.78 2.60
N ILE A 224 8.98 -2.00 2.30
CA ILE A 224 7.74 -2.31 1.57
C ILE A 224 6.68 -2.84 2.57
N PRO A 225 5.47 -2.25 2.64
CA PRO A 225 4.45 -2.63 3.61
C PRO A 225 3.69 -3.90 3.19
N PHE A 226 4.38 -5.04 3.06
CA PHE A 226 3.75 -6.33 2.72
C PHE A 226 2.72 -6.80 3.76
N MET A 227 2.90 -6.39 5.02
CA MET A 227 1.97 -6.68 6.12
C MET A 227 0.75 -5.74 6.17
N TYR A 228 0.56 -4.90 5.14
CA TYR A 228 -0.68 -4.15 4.94
C TYR A 228 -1.30 -4.58 3.60
N PRO A 229 -2.06 -5.70 3.61
CA PRO A 229 -2.57 -6.30 2.37
C PRO A 229 -3.75 -5.54 1.78
N ASP A 230 -4.43 -4.72 2.58
CA ASP A 230 -5.68 -4.03 2.29
C ASP A 230 -5.68 -3.29 0.97
N ASP A 231 -4.63 -2.50 0.73
CA ASP A 231 -4.51 -1.71 -0.49
C ASP A 231 -3.03 -1.46 -0.89
N GLY A 232 -2.76 -0.86 -2.05
CA GLY A 232 -1.40 -0.45 -2.47
C GLY A 232 -0.56 -1.50 -3.21
N CYS A 233 -1.18 -2.55 -3.77
CA CYS A 233 -0.46 -3.64 -4.42
C CYS A 233 0.41 -3.18 -5.60
N TRP A 234 -0.05 -2.21 -6.40
CA TRP A 234 0.69 -1.67 -7.54
C TRP A 234 1.98 -0.96 -7.10
N GLY A 235 1.95 -0.21 -5.99
CA GLY A 235 3.14 0.39 -5.40
C GLY A 235 4.16 -0.65 -4.93
N ARG A 236 3.70 -1.70 -4.24
CA ARG A 236 4.55 -2.82 -3.79
C ARG A 236 5.16 -3.56 -4.98
N ALA A 237 4.36 -3.91 -5.97
CA ALA A 237 4.80 -4.62 -7.16
C ALA A 237 5.80 -3.80 -7.97
N HIS A 238 5.56 -2.49 -8.12
CA HIS A 238 6.45 -1.62 -8.88
C HIS A 238 7.81 -1.43 -8.19
N GLU A 239 7.85 -1.29 -6.86
CA GLU A 239 9.11 -1.25 -6.11
C GLU A 239 9.87 -2.58 -6.19
N MET A 240 9.17 -3.72 -6.06
CA MET A 240 9.81 -5.02 -6.27
C MET A 240 10.40 -5.17 -7.69
N CYS A 241 9.68 -4.73 -8.72
CA CYS A 241 10.22 -4.71 -10.09
C CYS A 241 11.48 -3.84 -10.19
N ARG A 242 11.49 -2.65 -9.59
CA ARG A 242 12.65 -1.75 -9.56
C ARG A 242 13.88 -2.43 -8.93
N LEU A 243 13.68 -3.07 -7.77
CA LEU A 243 14.75 -3.79 -7.09
C LEU A 243 15.26 -4.99 -7.91
N MET A 244 14.38 -5.76 -8.54
CA MET A 244 14.77 -6.87 -9.42
C MET A 244 15.54 -6.39 -10.66
N ILE A 245 15.17 -5.25 -11.25
CA ILE A 245 15.90 -4.63 -12.37
C ILE A 245 17.31 -4.21 -11.91
N ASN A 246 17.44 -3.66 -10.71
CA ASN A 246 18.76 -3.34 -10.12
C ASN A 246 19.60 -4.61 -9.88
N MET A 247 18.97 -5.77 -9.69
CA MET A 247 19.63 -7.08 -9.66
C MET A 247 19.96 -7.65 -11.06
N GLN A 248 19.81 -6.85 -12.13
CA GLN A 248 20.00 -7.25 -13.53
C GLN A 248 19.05 -8.35 -14.00
N LEU A 249 17.82 -8.37 -13.45
CA LEU A 249 16.76 -9.27 -13.87
C LEU A 249 15.77 -8.56 -14.79
N SER A 250 14.94 -9.34 -15.48
CA SER A 250 13.89 -8.84 -16.36
C SER A 250 12.51 -9.26 -15.82
N PRO A 251 12.02 -8.63 -14.74
CA PRO A 251 10.69 -8.92 -14.22
C PRO A 251 9.61 -8.50 -15.23
N ARG A 252 8.44 -9.10 -15.09
CA ARG A 252 7.16 -8.66 -15.69
C ARG A 252 6.15 -8.45 -14.57
N LYS A 253 4.90 -8.11 -14.88
CA LYS A 253 3.80 -8.11 -13.91
C LYS A 253 2.69 -9.02 -14.38
N VAL A 254 2.05 -9.70 -13.42
CA VAL A 254 0.78 -10.37 -13.62
C VAL A 254 -0.29 -9.65 -12.81
N TRP A 255 -1.37 -9.31 -13.49
CA TRP A 255 -2.57 -8.71 -12.93
C TRP A 255 -3.64 -9.78 -12.83
N ILE A 256 -4.40 -9.77 -11.75
CA ILE A 256 -5.63 -10.55 -11.63
C ILE A 256 -6.79 -9.58 -11.46
N ASN A 257 -7.83 -9.77 -12.26
CA ASN A 257 -9.08 -9.02 -12.14
C ASN A 257 -10.16 -9.98 -11.67
N GLY A 258 -10.86 -9.58 -10.61
CA GLY A 258 -12.02 -10.30 -10.09
C GLY A 258 -13.13 -10.40 -11.13
N SER A 259 -13.90 -11.48 -11.04
CA SER A 259 -15.12 -11.68 -11.84
C SER A 259 -16.24 -10.69 -11.50
N GLY A 260 -16.16 -10.01 -10.35
CA GLY A 260 -17.11 -8.99 -9.93
C GLY A 260 -16.56 -8.09 -8.83
N PHE A 261 -17.41 -7.20 -8.32
CA PHE A 261 -17.05 -6.32 -7.21
C PHE A 261 -16.70 -7.14 -5.96
N LEU A 262 -15.48 -6.97 -5.45
CA LEU A 262 -14.95 -7.65 -4.26
C LEU A 262 -15.01 -9.18 -4.31
N SER A 263 -14.84 -9.72 -5.51
CA SER A 263 -14.84 -11.17 -5.72
C SER A 263 -13.52 -11.83 -5.35
N LEU A 264 -12.39 -11.11 -5.39
CA LEU A 264 -11.12 -11.63 -4.89
C LEU A 264 -11.16 -11.61 -3.36
N LYS A 265 -10.94 -12.78 -2.74
CA LYS A 265 -10.92 -12.94 -1.29
C LYS A 265 -9.67 -13.69 -0.86
N VAL A 266 -8.96 -13.12 0.10
CA VAL A 266 -7.76 -13.70 0.70
C VAL A 266 -7.90 -13.75 2.21
N ASP A 267 -7.81 -14.94 2.78
CA ASP A 267 -7.61 -15.11 4.22
C ASP A 267 -6.15 -14.76 4.57
N THR A 268 -5.99 -13.88 5.57
CA THR A 268 -4.70 -13.31 5.94
C THR A 268 -4.60 -13.05 7.44
N LYS A 269 -3.39 -13.20 7.98
CA LYS A 269 -3.08 -12.80 9.36
C LYS A 269 -2.73 -11.34 9.50
N ASN A 270 -2.70 -10.58 8.40
CA ASN A 270 -2.22 -9.21 8.37
C ASN A 270 -3.35 -8.15 8.40
N ASN A 271 -4.60 -8.58 8.54
CA ASN A 271 -5.76 -7.72 8.74
C ASN A 271 -6.55 -8.22 9.97
N PRO A 272 -7.05 -7.36 10.87
CA PRO A 272 -7.80 -7.76 12.07
C PRO A 272 -9.09 -8.54 11.77
N SER A 273 -9.68 -8.32 10.59
CA SER A 273 -10.84 -9.06 10.09
C SER A 273 -10.48 -10.45 9.54
N CYS A 274 -9.20 -10.83 9.60
CA CYS A 274 -8.62 -12.10 9.13
C CYS A 274 -8.79 -12.41 7.64
N GLN A 275 -9.32 -11.46 6.88
CA GLN A 275 -9.51 -11.54 5.45
C GLN A 275 -9.39 -10.15 4.83
N VAL A 276 -9.06 -10.10 3.55
CA VAL A 276 -9.16 -8.90 2.71
C VAL A 276 -9.90 -9.25 1.43
N ARG A 277 -10.53 -8.24 0.83
CA ARG A 277 -11.28 -8.37 -0.42
C ARG A 277 -10.86 -7.30 -1.40
N TRP A 278 -10.73 -7.69 -2.66
CA TRP A 278 -10.23 -6.82 -3.72
C TRP A 278 -11.02 -6.93 -5.02
N ASN A 279 -10.94 -5.88 -5.83
CA ASN A 279 -11.42 -5.90 -7.21
C ASN A 279 -10.36 -6.45 -8.18
N TRP A 280 -9.09 -6.19 -7.89
CA TRP A 280 -7.95 -6.64 -8.69
C TRP A 280 -6.71 -6.77 -7.79
N HIS A 281 -5.64 -7.40 -8.26
CA HIS A 281 -4.35 -7.45 -7.55
C HIS A 281 -3.22 -7.57 -8.57
N VAL A 282 -1.99 -7.24 -8.16
CA VAL A 282 -0.82 -7.30 -9.04
C VAL A 282 0.42 -7.72 -8.28
N ALA A 283 1.24 -8.54 -8.93
CA ALA A 283 2.55 -8.94 -8.43
C ALA A 283 3.57 -9.09 -9.57
N PRO A 284 4.88 -8.92 -9.29
CA PRO A 284 5.93 -9.22 -10.24
C PRO A 284 6.00 -10.70 -10.60
N THR A 285 6.42 -10.99 -11.83
CA THR A 285 6.76 -12.32 -12.29
C THR A 285 8.21 -12.39 -12.79
N LEU A 286 8.80 -13.58 -12.66
CA LEU A 286 10.13 -13.89 -13.19
C LEU A 286 10.07 -15.19 -14.00
N CYS A 287 10.79 -15.22 -15.12
CA CYS A 287 10.98 -16.46 -15.86
C CYS A 287 11.98 -17.37 -15.15
N VAL A 288 11.59 -18.61 -14.88
CA VAL A 288 12.37 -19.64 -14.19
C VAL A 288 12.53 -20.86 -15.09
N ARG A 289 13.73 -21.45 -15.07
CA ARG A 289 14.03 -22.71 -15.74
C ARG A 289 13.30 -23.85 -15.02
N GLY A 290 12.55 -24.62 -15.78
CA GLY A 290 11.85 -25.82 -15.35
C GLY A 290 12.79 -27.03 -15.24
N PRO A 291 12.24 -28.17 -14.81
CA PRO A 291 13.02 -29.37 -14.48
C PRO A 291 13.63 -30.07 -15.71
N TRP A 292 13.05 -29.84 -16.90
CA TRP A 292 13.53 -30.41 -18.16
C TRP A 292 14.23 -29.36 -19.00
N PHE A 293 15.25 -29.80 -19.74
CA PHE A 293 15.98 -28.97 -20.69
C PHE A 293 15.01 -28.25 -21.63
N PHE A 294 15.17 -26.93 -21.75
CA PHE A 294 14.34 -26.06 -22.59
C PHE A 294 12.87 -25.85 -22.13
N ARG A 295 12.46 -26.20 -20.91
CA ARG A 295 11.15 -25.78 -20.37
C ARG A 295 11.24 -24.60 -19.42
N CYS A 296 10.75 -23.43 -19.80
CA CYS A 296 10.66 -22.30 -18.88
C CYS A 296 9.23 -22.14 -18.34
N GLY A 297 9.11 -21.62 -17.12
CA GLY A 297 7.83 -21.23 -16.52
C GLY A 297 7.95 -19.88 -15.84
N GLU A 298 6.83 -19.23 -15.57
CA GLU A 298 6.82 -17.99 -14.80
C GLU A 298 6.40 -18.26 -13.36
N VAL A 299 7.14 -17.66 -12.43
CA VAL A 299 6.78 -17.63 -11.02
C VAL A 299 6.39 -16.22 -10.62
N VAL A 300 5.46 -16.11 -9.70
CA VAL A 300 5.02 -14.87 -9.05
C VAL A 300 5.83 -14.67 -7.77
N ILE A 301 6.31 -13.44 -7.56
CA ILE A 301 7.01 -13.03 -6.34
C ILE A 301 6.10 -12.10 -5.55
N ASP A 302 5.42 -12.63 -4.54
CA ASP A 302 4.47 -11.86 -3.73
C ASP A 302 4.59 -12.18 -2.23
N PRO A 303 5.48 -11.48 -1.50
CA PRO A 303 5.62 -11.62 -0.05
C PRO A 303 4.39 -11.22 0.77
N SER A 304 3.40 -10.54 0.17
CA SER A 304 2.15 -10.23 0.89
C SER A 304 1.20 -11.43 1.01
N LEU A 305 1.37 -12.44 0.14
CA LEU A 305 0.51 -13.62 0.07
C LEU A 305 1.22 -14.95 0.33
N PHE A 306 2.53 -15.02 0.10
CA PHE A 306 3.31 -16.26 0.13
C PHE A 306 4.63 -16.09 0.87
N THR A 307 5.31 -17.21 1.12
CA THR A 307 6.65 -17.27 1.71
C THR A 307 7.71 -17.80 0.74
N ALA A 308 7.32 -18.08 -0.50
CA ALA A 308 8.18 -18.55 -1.58
C ALA A 308 7.61 -18.13 -2.95
N PRO A 309 8.41 -18.16 -4.03
CA PRO A 309 7.90 -18.03 -5.39
C PRO A 309 6.85 -19.10 -5.67
N VAL A 310 5.75 -18.71 -6.31
CA VAL A 310 4.66 -19.64 -6.66
C VAL A 310 4.30 -19.54 -8.13
N THR A 311 3.61 -20.53 -8.68
CA THR A 311 3.08 -20.43 -10.05
C THR A 311 1.94 -19.40 -10.11
N LYS A 312 1.65 -18.86 -11.30
CA LYS A 312 0.47 -18.01 -11.52
C LYS A 312 -0.84 -18.69 -11.11
N ALA A 313 -0.97 -20.00 -11.36
CA ALA A 313 -2.15 -20.77 -10.98
C ALA A 313 -2.31 -20.83 -9.46
N THR A 314 -1.23 -21.09 -8.72
CA THR A 314 -1.23 -21.08 -7.25
C THR A 314 -1.53 -19.68 -6.70
N TRP A 315 -0.94 -18.63 -7.29
CA TRP A 315 -1.19 -17.24 -6.92
C TRP A 315 -2.64 -16.81 -7.17
N LYS A 316 -3.24 -17.21 -8.30
CA LYS A 316 -4.66 -17.01 -8.61
C LYS A 316 -5.56 -17.75 -7.61
N ALA A 317 -5.27 -19.02 -7.35
CA ALA A 317 -6.10 -19.86 -6.47
C ALA A 317 -6.17 -19.33 -5.03
N LYS A 318 -5.09 -18.71 -4.53
CA LYS A 318 -5.05 -18.11 -3.17
C LYS A 318 -6.03 -16.95 -3.00
N GLN A 319 -6.50 -16.35 -4.09
CA GLN A 319 -7.43 -15.21 -4.11
C GLN A 319 -8.89 -15.62 -4.30
N SER A 320 -9.18 -16.92 -4.26
CA SER A 320 -10.52 -17.51 -4.10
C SER A 320 -11.57 -17.12 -5.15
N ASP A 321 -11.15 -16.70 -6.34
CA ASP A 321 -12.04 -16.43 -7.48
C ASP A 321 -11.65 -17.31 -8.69
N PRO A 322 -12.36 -18.42 -8.94
CA PRO A 322 -12.11 -19.28 -10.09
C PRO A 322 -12.31 -18.58 -11.44
N ALA A 323 -13.26 -17.64 -11.51
CA ALA A 323 -13.64 -16.93 -12.72
C ALA A 323 -12.78 -15.68 -12.99
N ALA A 324 -11.89 -15.31 -12.06
CA ALA A 324 -10.96 -14.22 -12.25
C ALA A 324 -10.07 -14.41 -13.49
N THR A 325 -9.68 -13.30 -14.10
CA THR A 325 -8.84 -13.30 -15.31
C THR A 325 -7.43 -12.83 -14.99
N LEU A 326 -6.43 -13.37 -15.70
CA LEU A 326 -5.04 -12.96 -15.56
C LEU A 326 -4.58 -12.21 -16.80
N THR A 327 -3.87 -11.10 -16.59
CA THR A 327 -3.29 -10.28 -17.67
C THR A 327 -1.81 -10.03 -17.37
N ASP A 328 -0.95 -10.29 -18.35
CA ASP A 328 0.48 -10.03 -18.24
C ASP A 328 0.86 -8.69 -18.84
N THR A 329 1.71 -7.93 -18.15
CA THR A 329 2.26 -6.68 -18.65
C THR A 329 3.77 -6.61 -18.48
N ASP A 330 4.37 -5.62 -19.13
CA ASP A 330 5.76 -5.25 -18.87
C ASP A 330 5.93 -4.71 -17.44
N ALA A 331 7.16 -4.77 -16.90
CA ALA A 331 7.48 -4.23 -15.59
C ALA A 331 7.37 -2.70 -15.50
N THR A 332 7.35 -1.97 -16.61
CA THR A 332 7.19 -0.51 -16.61
C THR A 332 5.76 -0.05 -16.32
N VAL A 333 4.75 -0.91 -16.52
CA VAL A 333 3.35 -0.57 -16.22
C VAL A 333 3.18 -0.39 -14.71
N PHE A 334 2.75 0.79 -14.30
CA PHE A 334 2.43 1.14 -12.91
C PHE A 334 0.99 0.79 -12.58
N ILE A 335 0.01 1.36 -13.30
CA ILE A 335 -1.43 1.08 -13.19
C ILE A 335 -2.12 1.46 -14.50
N ASP A 336 -3.19 0.78 -14.92
CA ASP A 336 -4.00 1.14 -16.11
C ASP A 336 -3.19 1.44 -17.38
N SER A 337 -2.12 0.68 -17.64
CA SER A 337 -1.17 0.88 -18.75
C SER A 337 -0.33 2.16 -18.69
N THR A 338 -0.44 2.97 -17.64
CA THR A 338 0.47 4.09 -17.35
C THR A 338 1.79 3.59 -16.79
N SER A 339 2.87 4.37 -16.93
CA SER A 339 4.19 4.07 -16.35
C SER A 339 4.59 5.13 -15.32
N ASP A 340 5.52 4.77 -14.41
CA ASP A 340 6.09 5.68 -13.42
C ASP A 340 7.63 5.62 -13.48
N PRO A 341 8.26 6.19 -14.52
CA PRO A 341 9.69 6.03 -14.75
C PRO A 341 10.56 6.73 -13.69
N THR A 342 10.03 7.72 -12.97
CA THR A 342 10.72 8.45 -11.91
C THR A 342 10.43 7.89 -10.51
N PHE A 343 9.56 6.88 -10.40
CA PHE A 343 9.12 6.29 -9.15
C PHE A 343 8.41 7.27 -8.20
N THR A 344 7.92 8.39 -8.73
CA THR A 344 7.33 9.46 -7.93
C THR A 344 6.00 8.99 -7.33
N SER A 345 5.13 8.44 -8.17
CA SER A 345 3.82 7.94 -7.74
C SER A 345 3.96 6.71 -6.86
N GLN A 346 4.89 5.81 -7.20
CA GLN A 346 5.23 4.64 -6.40
C GLN A 346 5.70 5.03 -4.99
N ASN A 347 6.50 6.09 -4.85
CA ASN A 347 6.98 6.54 -3.54
C ASN A 347 5.85 7.14 -2.68
N ALA A 348 4.96 7.93 -3.28
CA ALA A 348 3.80 8.48 -2.59
C ALA A 348 2.85 7.39 -2.08
N VAL A 349 2.62 6.38 -2.91
CA VAL A 349 1.83 5.18 -2.56
C VAL A 349 2.46 4.44 -1.37
N LEU A 350 3.76 4.11 -1.45
CA LEU A 350 4.43 3.42 -0.35
C LEU A 350 4.49 4.26 0.94
N ALA A 351 4.66 5.57 0.84
CA ALA A 351 4.63 6.47 1.99
C ALA A 351 3.26 6.43 2.69
N THR A 352 2.16 6.47 1.93
CA THR A 352 0.81 6.38 2.48
C THR A 352 0.56 5.05 3.18
N TYR A 353 0.87 3.93 2.54
CA TYR A 353 0.56 2.61 3.12
C TYR A 353 1.52 2.17 4.23
N ARG A 354 2.71 2.78 4.34
CA ARG A 354 3.53 2.69 5.55
C ARG A 354 2.82 3.32 6.75
N LEU A 355 2.25 4.52 6.59
CA LEU A 355 1.51 5.17 7.67
C LEU A 355 0.24 4.39 8.04
N GLN A 356 -0.46 3.81 7.05
CA GLN A 356 -1.62 2.95 7.32
C GLN A 356 -1.24 1.69 8.14
N LEU A 357 -0.15 1.01 7.75
CA LEU A 357 0.38 -0.12 8.51
C LEU A 357 0.70 0.27 9.96
N GLN A 358 1.36 1.42 10.13
CA GLN A 358 1.73 1.92 11.45
C GLN A 358 0.51 2.25 12.30
N ASN A 359 -0.46 2.96 11.73
CA ASN A 359 -1.68 3.35 12.42
C ASN A 359 -2.43 2.13 12.95
N ARG A 360 -2.64 1.13 12.08
CA ARG A 360 -3.25 -0.14 12.49
C ARG A 360 -2.45 -0.84 13.58
N SER A 361 -1.13 -0.88 13.45
CA SER A 361 -0.27 -1.58 14.40
C SER A 361 -0.27 -0.95 15.79
N ILE A 362 -0.46 0.36 15.88
CA ILE A 362 -0.64 1.08 17.15
C ILE A 362 -1.98 0.73 17.80
N GLN A 363 -3.02 0.50 17.00
CA GLN A 363 -4.38 0.24 17.50
C GLN A 363 -4.59 -1.21 17.92
N PHE A 364 -4.13 -2.18 17.11
CA PHE A 364 -4.41 -3.61 17.31
C PHE A 364 -3.18 -4.44 17.68
N GLY A 365 -2.01 -3.80 17.77
CA GLY A 365 -0.73 -4.50 17.80
C GLY A 365 -0.22 -4.82 16.39
N PRO A 366 1.08 -5.16 16.26
CA PRO A 366 1.68 -5.45 14.96
C PRO A 366 1.17 -6.78 14.39
N PRO A 367 0.83 -6.86 13.09
CA PRO A 367 0.58 -8.14 12.42
C PRO A 367 1.86 -9.00 12.41
N PRO A 368 1.75 -10.34 12.31
CA PRO A 368 0.52 -11.11 12.11
C PRO A 368 -0.33 -11.28 13.38
N TYR A 369 -1.65 -11.20 13.23
CA TYR A 369 -2.64 -11.33 14.29
C TYR A 369 -2.88 -12.79 14.65
N ALA A 370 -2.67 -13.14 15.94
CA ALA A 370 -2.75 -14.50 16.43
C ALA A 370 -4.16 -15.11 16.38
N ASN A 371 -5.21 -14.28 16.39
CA ASN A 371 -6.60 -14.69 16.28
C ASN A 371 -7.01 -15.07 14.83
N CYS A 372 -6.15 -14.85 13.85
CA CYS A 372 -6.43 -15.17 12.46
C CYS A 372 -5.88 -16.55 12.05
N PRO A 373 -6.68 -17.35 11.33
CA PRO A 373 -6.37 -18.74 10.99
C PRO A 373 -5.09 -18.88 10.15
#